data_AF-A0A1I1LFM0-F1
#
_entry.id   AF-A0A1I1LFM0-F1
#
_cell.length_a   1.000
_cell.length_b   1.000
_cell.length_c   1.000
_cell.angle_alpha   90.00
_cell.angle_beta   90.00
_cell.angle_gamma   90.00
#
_symmetry.space_group_name_H-M   'P 1'
#
loop_
_entity.id
_entity.type
_entity.pdbx_description
1 polymer ?
#
loop_
_entity_poly.entity_id
_entity_poly.type
_entity_poly.pdbx_seq_one_letter_code
_entity_poly.pdbx_strand_id
1 'polypeptide(L)'
;MSSGVQLSFTIGWIAMLLGGVLFWLSSRRLPPLEKRHGVAAMTIVFVAFANYLAMALGQGDIFFNDRTVYFARYTDWVITTPILLASLAMFAGRSLGRIATLLAALIAADVYMIVTGLVGNLSSAPYNYYWWVISMMAFLVVLVLVWGPLRRHAEEDGQIAPYSKLAGMLTALWVCYPIVWLAGSSGASIISVTVESWLYLVLDVTAKVGFGAVALNAARQSRTR
;
A
#
# COMPACT_ATOMS: atom_id res chain seq x y z
N MET A 1 7.26 12.69 20.34
CA MET A 1 6.03 12.03 19.84
C MET A 1 4.96 12.06 20.93
N SER A 2 3.70 12.34 20.62
CA SER A 2 2.60 12.30 21.61
C SER A 2 2.18 10.86 21.90
N SER A 3 1.60 10.60 23.08
CA SER A 3 1.10 9.27 23.45
C SER A 3 0.04 8.76 22.48
N GLY A 4 -0.80 9.64 21.92
CA GLY A 4 -1.83 9.29 20.95
C GLY A 4 -1.26 8.82 19.61
N VAL A 5 -0.18 9.46 19.15
CA VAL A 5 0.52 9.03 17.93
C VAL A 5 1.22 7.70 18.17
N GLN A 6 1.95 7.56 19.28
CA GLN A 6 2.62 6.31 19.63
C GLN A 6 1.63 5.14 19.72
N LEU A 7 0.45 5.37 20.33
CA LEU A 7 -0.59 4.35 20.44
C LEU A 7 -1.07 3.88 19.05
N SER A 8 -1.27 4.80 18.10
CA SER A 8 -1.65 4.41 16.73
C SER A 8 -0.59 3.51 16.08
N PHE A 9 0.70 3.78 16.30
CA PHE A 9 1.77 2.95 15.77
C PHE A 9 1.87 1.59 16.44
N THR A 10 1.72 1.53 17.76
CA THR A 10 1.67 0.26 18.51
C THR A 10 0.50 -0.61 18.08
N ILE A 11 -0.67 -0.03 17.86
CA ILE A 11 -1.84 -0.78 17.34
C ILE A 11 -1.56 -1.28 15.93
N GLY A 12 -0.98 -0.46 15.06
CA GLY A 12 -0.58 -0.89 13.72
C GLY A 12 0.41 -2.06 13.74
N TRP A 13 1.42 -2.00 14.61
CA TRP A 13 2.37 -3.07 14.82
C TRP A 13 1.68 -4.39 15.19
N ILE A 14 0.78 -4.38 16.18
CA ILE A 14 0.03 -5.56 16.61
C ILE A 14 -0.90 -6.06 15.50
N ALA A 15 -1.63 -5.16 14.83
CA ALA A 15 -2.57 -5.51 13.77
C ALA A 15 -1.87 -6.19 12.59
N MET A 16 -0.70 -5.69 12.17
CA MET A 16 0.10 -6.27 11.11
C MET A 16 0.67 -7.65 11.50
N LEU A 17 1.09 -7.83 12.75
CA LEU A 17 1.53 -9.14 13.27
C LEU A 17 0.39 -10.17 13.21
N LEU A 18 -0.78 -9.81 13.73
CA LEU A 18 -1.95 -10.68 13.72
C LEU A 18 -2.38 -11.03 12.29
N GLY A 19 -2.41 -10.04 11.38
CA GLY A 19 -2.64 -10.26 9.96
C GLY A 19 -1.65 -11.24 9.33
N GLY A 20 -0.35 -11.09 9.64
CA GLY A 20 0.70 -11.99 9.16
C GLY A 20 0.53 -13.43 9.63
N VAL A 21 0.23 -13.63 10.92
CA VAL A 21 -0.06 -14.98 11.46
C VAL A 21 -1.29 -15.59 10.79
N LEU A 22 -2.37 -14.82 10.64
CA LEU A 22 -3.60 -15.28 9.97
C LEU A 22 -3.35 -15.68 8.51
N PHE A 23 -2.57 -14.89 7.77
CA PHE A 23 -2.22 -15.21 6.39
C PHE A 23 -1.32 -16.42 6.30
N TRP A 24 -0.35 -16.58 7.19
CA TRP A 24 0.50 -17.77 7.24
C TRP A 24 -0.32 -19.05 7.45
N LEU A 25 -1.19 -19.07 8.45
CA LEU A 25 -2.09 -20.20 8.71
C LEU A 25 -3.03 -20.46 7.52
N SER A 26 -3.57 -19.40 6.94
CA SER A 26 -4.50 -19.46 5.80
C SER A 26 -3.85 -19.97 4.52
N SER A 27 -2.58 -19.64 4.29
CA SER A 27 -1.84 -19.92 3.05
C SER A 27 -1.34 -21.36 2.99
N ARG A 28 -1.11 -22.00 4.15
CA ARG A 28 -0.76 -23.42 4.24
C ARG A 28 -1.80 -24.34 3.61
N ARG A 29 -3.06 -23.90 3.56
CA ARG A 29 -4.20 -24.63 3.01
C ARG A 29 -4.44 -24.36 1.51
N LEU A 30 -3.65 -23.48 0.88
CA LEU A 30 -3.77 -23.15 -0.53
C LEU A 30 -3.06 -24.17 -1.43
N PRO A 31 -3.59 -24.43 -2.65
CA PRO A 31 -2.87 -25.16 -3.68
C PRO A 31 -1.50 -24.54 -4.00
N PRO A 32 -0.51 -25.30 -4.49
CA PRO A 32 0.85 -24.81 -4.73
C PRO A 32 0.92 -23.51 -5.54
N LEU A 33 0.12 -23.38 -6.61
CA LEU A 33 0.09 -22.17 -7.45
C LEU A 33 -0.46 -20.96 -6.69
N GLU A 34 -1.51 -21.15 -5.89
CA GLU A 34 -2.21 -20.07 -5.17
C GLU A 34 -1.44 -19.59 -3.92
N LYS A 35 -0.46 -20.37 -3.43
CA LYS A 35 0.41 -19.96 -2.31
C LYS A 35 1.14 -18.65 -2.58
N ARG A 36 1.34 -18.26 -3.85
CA ARG A 36 1.90 -16.96 -4.23
C ARG A 36 1.12 -15.77 -3.67
N HIS A 37 -0.21 -15.86 -3.60
CA HIS A 37 -1.07 -14.83 -3.00
C HIS A 37 -0.84 -14.75 -1.49
N GLY A 38 -0.64 -15.90 -0.86
CA GLY A 38 -0.27 -16.02 0.55
C GLY A 38 1.07 -15.39 0.89
N VAL A 39 2.09 -15.70 0.10
CA VAL A 39 3.43 -15.13 0.24
C VAL A 39 3.36 -13.60 0.10
N ALA A 40 2.71 -13.08 -0.95
CA ALA A 40 2.56 -11.64 -1.15
C ALA A 40 1.86 -10.97 0.04
N ALA A 41 0.71 -11.51 0.48
CA ALA A 41 -0.04 -10.97 1.61
C ALA A 41 0.79 -10.97 2.91
N MET A 42 1.53 -12.04 3.18
CA MET A 42 2.44 -12.12 4.33
C MET A 42 3.59 -11.11 4.24
N THR A 43 4.25 -11.01 3.08
CA THR A 43 5.37 -10.07 2.90
C THR A 43 4.93 -8.64 3.14
N ILE A 44 3.77 -8.24 2.60
CA ILE A 44 3.21 -6.90 2.79
C ILE A 44 3.04 -6.59 4.29
N VAL A 45 2.39 -7.48 5.05
CA VAL A 45 2.12 -7.23 6.46
C VAL A 45 3.36 -7.37 7.34
N PHE A 46 4.34 -8.21 7.01
CA PHE A 46 5.58 -8.30 7.78
C PHE A 46 6.50 -7.10 7.57
N VAL A 47 6.55 -6.53 6.36
CA VAL A 47 7.23 -5.26 6.11
C VAL A 47 6.56 -4.14 6.91
N ALA A 48 5.23 -4.05 6.85
CA ALA A 48 4.49 -3.06 7.62
C ALA A 48 4.66 -3.23 9.12
N PHE A 49 4.63 -4.47 9.63
CA PHE A 49 4.91 -4.81 11.03
C PHE A 49 6.23 -4.22 11.51
N ALA A 50 7.32 -4.40 10.76
CA ALA A 50 8.63 -3.90 11.14
C ALA A 50 8.67 -2.36 11.15
N ASN A 51 8.06 -1.70 10.16
CA ASN A 51 8.04 -0.24 10.08
C ASN A 51 7.12 0.41 11.12
N TYR A 52 5.98 -0.21 11.43
CA TYR A 52 5.11 0.23 12.53
C TYR A 52 5.79 0.07 13.90
N LEU A 53 6.58 -0.99 14.10
CA LEU A 53 7.42 -1.13 15.30
C LEU A 53 8.47 -0.01 15.36
N ALA A 54 9.16 0.27 14.26
CA ALA A 54 10.14 1.36 14.20
C ALA A 54 9.51 2.70 14.59
N MET A 55 8.36 3.06 14.00
CA MET A 55 7.63 4.28 14.34
C MET A 55 7.17 4.31 15.80
N ALA A 56 6.67 3.19 16.35
CA ALA A 56 6.25 3.11 17.75
C ALA A 56 7.40 3.32 18.75
N LEU A 57 8.62 2.94 18.36
CA LEU A 57 9.85 3.13 19.13
C LEU A 57 10.57 4.45 18.81
N GLY A 58 10.01 5.30 17.95
CA GLY A 58 10.64 6.56 17.52
C GLY A 58 11.91 6.38 16.69
N GLN A 59 12.05 5.25 15.99
CA GLN A 59 13.18 4.94 15.12
C GLN A 59 12.88 5.32 13.68
N GLY A 60 13.86 5.91 13.00
CA GLY A 60 13.69 6.38 11.62
C GLY A 60 12.86 7.66 11.51
N ASP A 61 12.85 8.49 12.55
CA ASP A 61 12.26 9.83 12.51
C ASP A 61 13.26 10.84 11.92
N ILE A 62 12.80 11.69 11.01
CA ILE A 62 13.57 12.83 10.49
C ILE A 62 12.94 14.11 11.01
N PHE A 63 13.71 14.95 11.71
CA PHE A 63 13.24 16.27 12.14
C PHE A 63 13.47 17.28 11.01
N PHE A 64 12.39 17.91 10.55
CA PHE A 64 12.42 18.85 9.44
C PHE A 64 11.35 19.92 9.65
N ASN A 65 11.72 21.21 9.61
CA ASN A 65 10.82 22.36 9.82
C ASN A 65 9.88 22.20 11.03
N ASP A 66 10.45 21.99 12.22
CA ASP A 66 9.71 21.88 13.49
C ASP A 66 8.66 20.75 13.57
N ARG A 67 8.73 19.79 12.65
CA ARG A 67 7.89 18.59 12.66
C ARG A 67 8.71 17.33 12.41
N THR A 68 8.13 16.21 12.82
CA THR A 68 8.68 14.89 12.57
C THR A 68 8.13 14.33 11.26
N VAL A 69 9.02 13.98 10.34
CA VAL A 69 8.73 13.14 9.19
C VAL A 69 9.01 11.69 9.58
N TYR A 70 7.95 10.88 9.61
CA TYR A 70 8.06 9.44 9.86
C TYR A 70 8.62 8.74 8.62
N PHE A 71 9.95 8.73 8.45
CA PHE A 71 10.60 8.15 7.27
C PHE A 71 10.32 6.65 7.14
N ALA A 72 10.21 5.95 8.26
CA ALA A 72 9.78 4.54 8.32
C ALA A 72 8.43 4.27 7.60
N ARG A 73 7.53 5.26 7.50
CA ARG A 73 6.28 5.14 6.75
C ARG A 73 6.52 5.05 5.25
N TYR A 74 7.45 5.85 4.72
CA TYR A 74 7.76 5.85 3.29
C TYR A 74 8.59 4.63 2.90
N THR A 75 9.42 4.09 3.81
CA THR A 75 10.09 2.79 3.59
C THR A 75 9.10 1.63 3.60
N ASP A 76 8.05 1.67 4.43
CA ASP A 76 6.93 0.71 4.34
C ASP A 76 6.27 0.81 2.96
N TRP A 77 5.83 2.00 2.57
CA TRP A 77 5.07 2.18 1.34
C TRP A 77 5.89 1.82 0.10
N VAL A 78 7.13 2.28 -0.03
CA VAL A 78 7.94 2.02 -1.22
C VAL A 78 8.21 0.52 -1.45
N ILE A 79 8.10 -0.30 -0.41
CA ILE A 79 8.24 -1.75 -0.50
C ILE A 79 6.87 -2.43 -0.66
N THR A 80 5.86 -2.00 0.09
CA THR A 80 4.56 -2.69 0.14
C THR A 80 3.63 -2.34 -1.01
N THR A 81 3.65 -1.11 -1.53
CA THR A 81 2.79 -0.70 -2.65
C THR A 81 3.15 -1.42 -3.95
N PRO A 82 4.44 -1.67 -4.30
CA PRO A 82 4.76 -2.51 -5.45
C PRO A 82 4.29 -3.95 -5.28
N ILE A 83 4.37 -4.51 -4.07
CA ILE A 83 3.93 -5.87 -3.79
C ILE A 83 2.40 -5.98 -3.83
N LEU A 84 1.66 -4.95 -3.39
CA LEU A 84 0.21 -4.86 -3.56
C LEU A 84 -0.18 -4.87 -5.04
N LEU A 85 0.52 -4.09 -5.88
CA LEU A 85 0.29 -4.06 -7.33
C LEU A 85 0.67 -5.38 -7.99
N ALA A 86 1.78 -6.00 -7.59
CA ALA A 86 2.14 -7.33 -8.05
C ALA A 86 1.10 -8.40 -7.64
N SER A 87 0.57 -8.30 -6.42
CA SER A 87 -0.50 -9.18 -5.93
C SER A 87 -1.79 -9.02 -6.73
N LEU A 88 -2.16 -7.78 -7.09
CA LEU A 88 -3.26 -7.49 -8.00
C LEU A 88 -2.99 -8.06 -9.41
N ALA A 89 -1.78 -7.90 -9.93
CA ALA A 89 -1.37 -8.40 -11.24
C ALA A 89 -1.40 -9.93 -11.35
N MET A 90 -1.28 -10.67 -10.24
CA MET A 90 -1.47 -12.13 -10.23
C MET A 90 -2.90 -12.55 -10.61
N PHE A 91 -3.89 -11.66 -10.48
CA PHE A 91 -5.26 -11.87 -10.99
C PHE A 91 -5.45 -11.38 -12.44
N ALA A 92 -4.41 -10.83 -13.06
CA ALA A 92 -4.41 -10.33 -14.43
C ALA A 92 -3.41 -11.07 -15.33
N GLY A 93 -2.90 -12.22 -14.89
CA GLY A 93 -1.93 -12.98 -15.68
C GLY A 93 -1.74 -14.39 -15.13
N ARG A 94 -2.02 -15.41 -15.95
CA ARG A 94 -1.63 -16.80 -15.67
C ARG A 94 -0.14 -16.93 -15.34
N SER A 95 0.69 -16.12 -16.00
CA SER A 95 2.11 -15.91 -15.67
C SER A 95 2.45 -14.43 -15.70
N LEU A 96 3.11 -13.94 -14.65
CA LEU A 96 3.62 -12.56 -14.58
C LEU A 96 4.63 -12.26 -15.70
N GLY A 97 5.28 -13.29 -16.26
CA GLY A 97 6.20 -13.14 -17.39
C GLY A 97 5.53 -12.56 -18.64
N ARG A 98 4.26 -12.88 -18.89
CA ARG A 98 3.49 -12.36 -20.05
C ARG A 98 3.29 -10.84 -19.95
N ILE A 99 3.17 -10.33 -18.72
CA ILE A 99 2.92 -8.92 -18.43
C ILE A 99 4.14 -8.25 -17.80
N ALA A 100 5.35 -8.81 -17.96
CA ALA A 100 6.54 -8.34 -17.23
C ALA A 100 6.86 -6.87 -17.50
N THR A 101 6.80 -6.43 -18.76
CA THR A 101 7.01 -5.02 -19.12
C THR A 101 5.97 -4.10 -18.51
N LEU A 102 4.70 -4.51 -18.53
CA LEU A 102 3.61 -3.75 -17.92
C LEU A 102 3.77 -3.68 -16.38
N LEU A 103 4.13 -4.80 -15.76
CA LEU A 103 4.37 -4.89 -14.32
C LEU A 103 5.57 -4.03 -13.92
N ALA A 104 6.64 -4.03 -14.71
CA ALA A 104 7.81 -3.18 -14.47
C ALA A 104 7.45 -1.68 -14.57
N ALA A 105 6.69 -1.28 -15.59
CA ALA A 105 6.21 0.10 -15.72
C ALA A 105 5.31 0.51 -14.55
N LEU A 106 4.41 -0.39 -14.13
CA LEU A 106 3.51 -0.18 -13.00
C LEU A 106 4.29 -0.01 -11.68
N ILE A 107 5.25 -0.88 -11.40
CA ILE A 107 6.10 -0.79 -10.21
C ILE A 107 6.99 0.45 -10.25
N ALA A 108 7.55 0.81 -11.40
CA ALA A 108 8.39 2.00 -11.53
C ALA A 108 7.58 3.28 -11.28
N ALA A 109 6.36 3.38 -11.83
CA ALA A 109 5.47 4.51 -11.58
C ALA A 109 5.07 4.61 -10.10
N ASP A 110 4.81 3.48 -9.46
CA ASP A 110 4.47 3.40 -8.03
C ASP A 110 5.63 3.79 -7.11
N VAL A 111 6.83 3.26 -7.33
CA VAL A 111 8.03 3.65 -6.58
C VAL A 111 8.32 5.14 -6.76
N TYR A 112 8.22 5.65 -7.99
CA TYR A 112 8.39 7.08 -8.27
C TYR A 112 7.34 7.93 -7.54
N MET A 113 6.08 7.50 -7.51
CA MET A 113 5.01 8.14 -6.74
C MET A 113 5.35 8.24 -5.25
N ILE A 114 5.79 7.14 -4.62
CA ILE A 114 6.12 7.14 -3.18
C ILE A 114 7.36 8.00 -2.90
N VAL A 115 8.42 7.88 -3.70
CA VAL A 115 9.67 8.64 -3.53
C VAL A 115 9.41 10.13 -3.69
N THR A 116 8.66 10.55 -4.71
CA THR A 116 8.32 11.97 -4.90
C THR A 116 7.41 12.50 -3.79
N GLY A 117 6.51 11.67 -3.25
CA GLY A 117 5.72 12.00 -2.05
C GLY A 117 6.60 12.21 -0.81
N LEU A 118 7.65 11.40 -0.63
CA LEU A 118 8.64 11.60 0.44
C LEU A 118 9.41 12.91 0.24
N VAL A 119 9.86 13.20 -0.98
CA VAL A 119 10.55 14.47 -1.28
C VAL A 119 9.65 15.66 -0.97
N GLY A 120 8.36 15.58 -1.33
CA GLY A 120 7.39 16.61 -0.94
C GLY A 120 7.26 16.74 0.57
N ASN A 121 7.27 15.63 1.30
CA ASN A 121 7.22 15.63 2.76
C ASN A 121 8.53 16.13 3.41
N LEU A 122 9.64 16.19 2.66
CA LEU A 122 10.91 16.78 3.09
C LEU A 122 11.16 18.14 2.42
N SER A 123 10.09 18.82 2.00
CA SER A 123 10.15 20.14 1.38
C SER A 123 9.34 21.18 2.16
N SER A 124 9.78 22.43 2.10
CA SER A 124 9.00 23.58 2.60
C SER A 124 7.98 24.05 1.57
N ALA A 125 6.91 24.71 2.02
CA ALA A 125 6.02 25.40 1.11
C ALA A 125 6.75 26.53 0.35
N PRO A 126 6.46 26.74 -0.95
CA PRO A 126 5.43 26.05 -1.76
C PRO A 126 5.92 24.75 -2.45
N TYR A 127 7.20 24.39 -2.32
CA TYR A 127 7.81 23.27 -3.06
C TYR A 127 7.22 21.90 -2.70
N ASN A 128 6.76 21.71 -1.46
CA ASN A 128 6.05 20.50 -1.04
C ASN A 128 4.83 20.21 -1.93
N TYR A 129 4.08 21.25 -2.34
CA TYR A 129 2.92 21.11 -3.21
C TYR A 129 3.32 20.79 -4.66
N TYR A 130 4.46 21.29 -5.15
CA TYR A 130 4.96 20.92 -6.48
C TYR A 130 5.30 19.43 -6.54
N TRP A 131 6.00 18.92 -5.53
CA TRP A 131 6.29 17.50 -5.41
C TRP A 131 5.04 16.65 -5.22
N TRP A 132 4.04 17.15 -4.49
CA TRP A 132 2.73 16.50 -4.39
C TRP A 132 2.06 16.38 -5.76
N VAL A 133 2.05 17.44 -6.59
CA VAL A 133 1.50 17.37 -7.97
C VAL A 133 2.26 16.36 -8.82
N ILE A 134 3.60 16.32 -8.71
CA ILE A 134 4.42 15.33 -9.43
C ILE A 134 4.07 13.90 -9.00
N SER A 135 3.94 13.65 -7.70
CA SER A 135 3.51 12.35 -7.16
C SER A 135 2.11 11.98 -7.65
N MET A 136 1.18 12.93 -7.71
CA MET A 136 -0.17 12.71 -8.22
C MET A 136 -0.21 12.40 -9.72
N MET A 137 0.68 12.98 -10.54
CA MET A 137 0.80 12.58 -11.95
C MET A 137 1.24 11.12 -12.08
N ALA A 138 2.18 10.67 -11.24
CA ALA A 138 2.60 9.28 -11.18
C ALA A 138 1.46 8.35 -10.70
N PHE A 139 0.70 8.78 -9.70
CA PHE A 139 -0.49 8.07 -9.24
C PHE A 139 -1.54 7.91 -10.36
N LEU A 140 -1.78 8.95 -11.16
CA LEU A 140 -2.66 8.86 -12.33
C LEU A 140 -2.16 7.84 -13.36
N VAL A 141 -0.84 7.78 -13.59
CA VAL A 141 -0.25 6.73 -14.45
C VAL A 141 -0.52 5.34 -13.87
N VAL A 142 -0.34 5.14 -12.57
CA VAL A 142 -0.68 3.87 -11.90
C VAL A 142 -2.15 3.50 -12.13
N LEU A 143 -3.08 4.44 -11.97
CA LEU A 143 -4.51 4.21 -12.19
C LEU A 143 -4.82 3.86 -13.66
N VAL A 144 -4.19 4.54 -14.62
CA VAL A 144 -4.33 4.24 -16.05
C VAL A 144 -3.85 2.82 -16.35
N LEU A 145 -2.70 2.41 -15.79
CA LEU A 145 -2.15 1.07 -16.00
C LEU A 145 -3.02 -0.02 -15.36
N VAL A 146 -3.53 0.21 -14.15
CA VAL A 146 -4.44 -0.70 -13.44
C VAL A 146 -5.74 -0.85 -14.21
N TRP A 147 -6.46 0.23 -14.49
CA TRP A 147 -7.80 0.16 -15.07
C TRP A 147 -7.82 -0.01 -16.59
N GLY A 148 -6.69 0.20 -17.26
CA GLY A 148 -6.52 0.01 -18.70
C GLY A 148 -5.90 -1.36 -19.02
N PRO A 149 -4.59 -1.43 -19.34
CA PRO A 149 -3.96 -2.63 -19.84
C PRO A 149 -4.00 -3.81 -18.85
N LEU A 150 -3.83 -3.58 -17.54
CA LEU A 150 -3.83 -4.69 -16.58
C LEU A 150 -5.24 -5.30 -16.44
N ARG A 151 -6.29 -4.48 -16.38
CA ARG A 151 -7.69 -4.95 -16.43
C ARG A 151 -8.02 -5.75 -17.67
N ARG A 152 -7.53 -5.33 -18.86
CA ARG A 152 -7.74 -6.09 -20.12
C ARG A 152 -7.15 -7.49 -20.05
N HIS A 153 -5.96 -7.65 -19.47
CA HIS A 153 -5.39 -9.00 -19.30
C HIS A 153 -6.19 -9.85 -18.31
N ALA A 154 -6.73 -9.25 -17.24
CA ALA A 154 -7.64 -9.95 -16.34
C ALA A 154 -8.94 -10.40 -17.03
N GLU A 155 -9.44 -9.63 -17.99
CA GLU A 155 -10.59 -10.00 -18.81
C GLU A 155 -10.27 -11.17 -19.74
N GLU A 156 -9.16 -11.12 -20.46
CA GLU A 156 -8.67 -12.22 -21.32
C GLU A 156 -8.47 -13.53 -20.54
N ASP A 157 -8.01 -13.44 -19.30
CA ASP A 157 -7.77 -14.61 -18.44
C ASP A 157 -9.05 -15.07 -17.68
N GLY A 158 -10.19 -14.41 -17.87
CA GLY A 158 -11.46 -14.75 -17.21
C GLY A 158 -11.53 -14.41 -15.72
N GLN A 159 -10.63 -13.54 -15.23
CA GLN A 159 -10.46 -13.15 -13.83
C GLN A 159 -10.93 -11.70 -13.55
N ILE A 160 -11.71 -11.11 -14.46
CA ILE A 160 -12.17 -9.72 -14.36
C ILE A 160 -12.91 -9.39 -13.05
N ALA A 161 -13.70 -10.33 -12.52
CA ALA A 161 -14.49 -10.10 -11.31
C ALA A 161 -13.62 -9.98 -10.03
N PRO A 162 -12.78 -10.97 -9.67
CA PRO A 162 -11.88 -10.83 -8.52
C PRO A 162 -10.87 -9.69 -8.72
N TYR A 163 -10.38 -9.50 -9.95
CA TYR A 163 -9.49 -8.38 -10.28
C TYR A 163 -10.16 -7.03 -10.00
N SER A 164 -11.35 -6.78 -10.57
CA SER A 164 -12.03 -5.48 -10.47
C SER A 164 -12.42 -5.16 -9.02
N LYS A 165 -12.76 -6.19 -8.23
CA LYS A 165 -13.03 -6.01 -6.79
C LYS A 165 -11.79 -5.53 -6.04
N LEU A 166 -10.65 -6.17 -6.26
CA LEU A 166 -9.38 -5.82 -5.61
C LEU A 166 -8.84 -4.47 -6.09
N ALA A 167 -8.89 -4.22 -7.41
CA ALA A 167 -8.51 -2.94 -8.01
C ALA A 167 -9.39 -1.79 -7.49
N GLY A 168 -10.70 -2.01 -7.39
CA GLY A 168 -11.66 -1.05 -6.82
C GLY A 168 -11.35 -0.71 -5.37
N MET A 169 -11.10 -1.73 -4.56
CA MET A 169 -10.71 -1.56 -3.16
C MET A 169 -9.41 -0.74 -3.01
N LEU A 170 -8.36 -1.10 -3.75
CA LEU A 170 -7.10 -0.35 -3.70
C LEU A 170 -7.28 1.09 -4.18
N THR A 171 -7.98 1.30 -5.29
CA THR A 171 -8.21 2.64 -5.84
C THR A 171 -8.93 3.54 -4.82
N ALA A 172 -10.01 3.04 -4.22
CA ALA A 172 -10.77 3.79 -3.22
C ALA A 172 -9.91 4.16 -2.00
N LEU A 173 -9.08 3.23 -1.52
CA LEU A 173 -8.19 3.50 -0.39
C LEU A 173 -7.06 4.45 -0.78
N TRP A 174 -6.43 4.26 -1.93
CA TRP A 174 -5.25 5.02 -2.36
C TRP A 174 -5.59 6.47 -2.66
N VAL A 175 -6.81 6.79 -3.12
CA VAL A 175 -7.29 8.17 -3.26
C VAL A 175 -7.34 8.90 -1.91
N CYS A 176 -7.56 8.20 -0.80
CA CYS A 176 -7.59 8.82 0.53
C CYS A 176 -6.20 9.27 1.02
N TYR A 177 -5.11 8.56 0.66
CA TYR A 177 -3.76 8.90 1.13
C TYR A 177 -3.31 10.32 0.74
N PRO A 178 -3.38 10.78 -0.52
CA PRO A 178 -2.99 12.14 -0.88
C PRO A 178 -3.90 13.20 -0.26
N ILE A 179 -5.15 12.87 0.07
CA ILE A 179 -6.06 13.77 0.81
C ILE A 179 -5.57 13.92 2.25
N VAL A 180 -5.23 12.82 2.93
CA VAL A 180 -4.65 12.86 4.28
C VAL A 180 -3.32 13.60 4.26
N TRP A 181 -2.49 13.38 3.24
CA TRP A 181 -1.21 14.07 3.07
C TRP A 181 -1.40 15.60 2.96
N LEU A 182 -2.35 16.06 2.13
CA LEU A 182 -2.67 17.48 1.97
C LEU A 182 -3.25 18.09 3.25
N ALA A 183 -4.15 17.38 3.93
CA ALA A 183 -4.78 17.88 5.15
C ALA A 183 -3.81 17.87 6.35
N GLY A 184 -2.89 16.93 6.39
CA GLY A 184 -1.97 16.70 7.51
C GLY A 184 -0.74 17.60 7.50
N SER A 185 0.22 17.21 8.34
CA SER A 185 1.46 17.94 8.62
C SER A 185 2.40 18.13 7.42
N SER A 186 2.20 17.35 6.35
CA SER A 186 3.00 17.44 5.12
C SER A 186 2.51 18.55 4.19
N GLY A 187 1.22 18.92 4.29
CA GLY A 187 0.55 19.91 3.46
C GLY A 187 0.08 21.12 4.27
N ALA A 188 -1.23 21.27 4.40
CA ALA A 188 -1.90 22.44 4.97
C ALA A 188 -2.02 22.41 6.51
N SER A 189 -1.64 21.31 7.17
CA SER A 189 -1.69 21.18 8.65
C SER A 189 -3.06 21.50 9.26
N ILE A 190 -4.14 21.14 8.57
CA ILE A 190 -5.53 21.36 8.99
C ILE A 190 -5.96 20.35 10.07
N ILE A 191 -5.40 19.13 10.02
CA ILE A 191 -5.62 18.09 11.03
C ILE A 191 -4.39 17.93 11.94
N SER A 192 -4.61 17.50 13.18
CA SER A 192 -3.51 17.22 14.10
C SER A 192 -2.70 15.99 13.67
N VAL A 193 -1.42 15.93 14.06
CA VAL A 193 -0.54 14.76 13.80
C VAL A 193 -1.13 13.47 14.37
N THR A 194 -1.85 13.55 15.50
CA THR A 194 -2.58 12.41 16.07
C THR A 194 -3.68 11.94 15.13
N VAL A 195 -4.53 12.83 14.62
CA VAL A 195 -5.59 12.44 13.68
C VAL A 195 -4.99 11.88 12.39
N GLU A 196 -3.95 12.52 11.87
CA GLU A 196 -3.20 12.06 10.71
C GLU A 196 -2.67 10.62 10.90
N SER A 197 -2.05 10.32 12.05
CA SER A 197 -1.48 8.99 12.31
C SER A 197 -2.55 7.89 12.41
N TRP A 198 -3.71 8.20 12.99
CA TRP A 198 -4.85 7.29 13.04
C TRP A 198 -5.50 7.06 11.67
N LEU A 199 -5.60 8.09 10.82
CA LEU A 199 -6.10 7.95 9.46
C LEU A 199 -5.20 7.03 8.64
N TYR A 200 -3.88 7.23 8.68
CA TYR A 200 -2.94 6.34 8.01
C TYR A 200 -2.99 4.90 8.56
N LEU A 201 -3.13 4.72 9.87
CA LEU A 201 -3.31 3.39 10.46
C LEU A 201 -4.52 2.66 9.86
N VAL A 202 -5.69 3.30 9.83
CA VAL A 202 -6.92 2.70 9.28
C VAL A 202 -6.73 2.36 7.80
N LEU A 203 -6.15 3.27 7.04
CA LEU A 203 -5.87 3.07 5.62
C LEU A 203 -4.89 1.92 5.39
N ASP A 204 -3.80 1.85 6.15
CA ASP A 204 -2.77 0.81 6.00
C ASP A 204 -3.29 -0.56 6.40
N VAL A 205 -3.96 -0.68 7.54
CA VAL A 205 -4.54 -1.97 7.98
C VAL A 205 -5.56 -2.46 6.96
N THR A 206 -6.40 -1.56 6.43
CA THR A 206 -7.39 -1.94 5.42
C THR A 206 -6.73 -2.31 4.08
N ALA A 207 -5.76 -1.54 3.62
CA ALA A 207 -5.06 -1.77 2.35
C ALA A 207 -4.11 -2.98 2.38
N LYS A 208 -3.69 -3.43 3.56
CA LYS A 208 -2.76 -4.55 3.73
C LYS A 208 -3.47 -5.80 4.24
N VAL A 209 -4.04 -5.74 5.45
CA VAL A 209 -4.75 -6.88 6.08
C VAL A 209 -6.11 -7.10 5.41
N GLY A 210 -6.88 -6.03 5.18
CA GLY A 210 -8.18 -6.14 4.50
C GLY A 210 -8.01 -6.67 3.07
N PHE A 211 -7.12 -6.06 2.29
CA PHE A 211 -6.82 -6.48 0.92
C PHE A 211 -6.34 -7.93 0.87
N GLY A 212 -5.37 -8.31 1.71
CA GLY A 212 -4.84 -9.67 1.75
C GLY A 212 -5.92 -10.72 2.06
N ALA A 213 -6.86 -10.41 2.96
CA ALA A 213 -7.98 -11.30 3.27
C ALA A 213 -8.91 -11.48 2.05
N VAL A 214 -9.24 -10.39 1.34
CA VAL A 214 -10.06 -10.45 0.12
C VAL A 214 -9.34 -11.22 -0.99
N ALA A 215 -8.04 -10.97 -1.19
CA ALA A 215 -7.23 -11.63 -2.20
C ALA A 215 -7.11 -13.14 -1.95
N LEU A 216 -6.84 -13.57 -0.71
CA LEU A 216 -6.78 -14.99 -0.36
C LEU A 216 -8.14 -15.68 -0.53
N ASN A 217 -9.23 -14.99 -0.21
CA ASN A 217 -10.57 -15.55 -0.42
C ASN A 217 -10.90 -15.69 -1.92
N ALA A 218 -10.49 -14.72 -2.75
CA ALA A 218 -10.61 -14.83 -4.21
C ALA A 218 -9.79 -16.00 -4.76
N ALA A 219 -8.53 -16.15 -4.33
CA ALA A 219 -7.64 -17.26 -4.69
C ALA A 219 -8.15 -18.63 -4.22
N ARG A 220 -9.02 -18.68 -3.21
CA ARG A 220 -9.69 -19.93 -2.78
C ARG A 220 -10.87 -20.29 -3.67
N GLN A 221 -11.58 -19.31 -4.23
CA GLN A 221 -12.79 -19.53 -5.03
C GLN A 221 -12.47 -19.91 -6.47
N SER A 222 -11.30 -19.57 -6.99
CA SER A 222 -10.78 -20.13 -8.24
C SER A 222 -10.60 -21.66 -8.21
N ARG A 223 -10.69 -22.29 -7.03
CA ARG A 223 -10.62 -23.75 -6.80
C ARG A 223 -11.91 -24.50 -7.17
N THR A 224 -13.05 -23.82 -7.27
CA THR A 224 -14.37 -24.45 -7.42
C THR A 224 -14.99 -24.28 -8.81
N ARG A 225 -14.25 -23.71 -9.75
CA ARG A 225 -14.60 -23.60 -11.18
C ARG A 225 -13.55 -24.33 -11.99
#